data_AF-A0A439Q945-F1
#
_entry.id   AF-A0A439Q945-F1
#
_cell.length_a   1.000
_cell.length_b   1.000
_cell.length_c   1.000
_cell.angle_alpha   90.00
_cell.angle_beta   90.00
_cell.angle_gamma   90.00
#
_symmetry.space_group_name_H-M   'P 1'
#
loop_
_entity.id
_entity.type
_entity.pdbx_description
1 polymer ?
#
loop_
_entity_poly.entity_id
_entity_poly.type
_entity_poly.pdbx_seq_one_letter_code
_entity_poly.pdbx_strand_id
1 'polypeptide(L)'
;SPAVSPSVVGELYDKGAAEGRVTKIGVAISDGSTSGWFIPKYVADAHPDIKTVEDAMKHPELFPSPEDPSKGWVIQGPQGWGMTVVTGQLFKALEAEKKGFVLVPTGSGAALDGVITKAYEQKRGFITGYWAPTSLLVKYPMLMLQGPHDEAEWARCTSKQDCPDPKVNYWVPAEEVTVATAAFMKRDDVAEAKEYFAKRSWTQAEVGKIMLWMTDNQANGEDGAKWFIKNMPEVWTKWVSADVAEKVKAAAN
;
A
#
# COMPACT_ATOMS: atom_id res chain seq x y z
N SER A 1 -14.30 5.84 5.14
CA SER A 1 -14.62 4.42 4.88
C SER A 1 -14.27 3.63 6.13
N PRO A 2 -15.06 2.66 6.60
CA PRO A 2 -14.73 1.77 7.73
C PRO A 2 -13.70 0.68 7.34
N ALA A 3 -13.00 0.87 6.23
CA ALA A 3 -11.90 0.01 5.81
C ALA A 3 -10.68 0.36 6.64
N VAL A 4 -10.10 -0.65 7.27
CA VAL A 4 -8.91 -0.51 8.11
C VAL A 4 -8.01 -1.68 7.80
N SER A 5 -6.71 -1.42 7.70
CA SER A 5 -5.70 -2.46 7.75
C SER A 5 -5.49 -2.86 9.21
N PRO A 6 -5.89 -4.08 9.65
CA PRO A 6 -5.70 -4.50 11.03
C PRO A 6 -4.24 -4.36 11.45
N SER A 7 -3.27 -4.63 10.58
CA SER A 7 -1.84 -4.51 10.89
C SER A 7 -1.38 -3.08 11.15
N VAL A 8 -2.03 -2.06 10.58
CA VAL A 8 -1.68 -0.64 10.78
C VAL A 8 -2.24 -0.09 12.10
N VAL A 9 -3.37 -0.60 12.57
CA VAL A 9 -3.97 -0.27 13.89
C VAL A 9 -3.78 -1.40 14.91
N GLY A 10 -2.90 -2.36 14.59
CA GLY A 10 -2.70 -3.69 15.20
C GLY A 10 -3.29 -3.86 16.58
N GLU A 11 -2.53 -3.44 17.57
CA GLU A 11 -2.85 -3.66 18.98
C GLU A 11 -4.21 -3.08 19.41
N LEU A 12 -4.63 -1.96 18.81
CA LEU A 12 -5.94 -1.35 19.11
C LEU A 12 -7.09 -2.18 18.51
N TYR A 13 -6.93 -2.66 17.28
CA TYR A 13 -7.91 -3.54 16.64
C TYR A 13 -7.96 -4.90 17.33
N ASP A 14 -6.82 -5.53 17.58
CA ASP A 14 -6.71 -6.85 18.19
C ASP A 14 -7.34 -6.85 19.58
N LYS A 15 -7.01 -5.82 20.40
CA LYS A 15 -7.64 -5.63 21.71
C LYS A 15 -9.14 -5.40 21.59
N GLY A 16 -9.56 -4.53 20.67
CA GLY A 16 -10.97 -4.24 20.45
C GLY A 16 -11.77 -5.47 19.98
N ALA A 17 -11.18 -6.33 19.16
CA ALA A 17 -11.76 -7.56 18.67
C ALA A 17 -11.83 -8.63 19.77
N ALA A 18 -10.73 -8.80 20.53
CA ALA A 18 -10.68 -9.73 21.67
C ALA A 18 -11.68 -9.36 22.78
N GLU A 19 -11.88 -8.06 23.02
CA GLU A 19 -12.89 -7.55 23.96
C GLU A 19 -14.31 -7.53 23.37
N GLY A 20 -14.49 -7.95 22.11
CA GLY A 20 -15.79 -7.97 21.43
C GLY A 20 -16.39 -6.58 21.20
N ARG A 21 -15.58 -5.51 21.21
CA ARG A 21 -16.02 -4.13 20.91
C ARG A 21 -16.18 -3.88 19.42
N VAL A 22 -15.35 -4.54 18.62
CA VAL A 22 -15.38 -4.48 17.15
C VAL A 22 -15.34 -5.87 16.54
N THR A 23 -15.81 -6.00 15.30
CA THR A 23 -15.79 -7.25 14.55
C THR A 23 -15.55 -6.97 13.08
N LYS A 24 -14.77 -7.83 12.44
CA LYS A 24 -14.64 -7.88 10.99
C LYS A 24 -15.98 -8.31 10.37
N ILE A 25 -16.59 -7.45 9.56
CA ILE A 25 -17.84 -7.75 8.87
C ILE A 25 -17.61 -8.15 7.41
N GLY A 26 -16.48 -7.75 6.78
CA GLY A 26 -16.16 -8.10 5.40
C GLY A 26 -14.71 -7.80 5.01
N VAL A 27 -14.32 -8.19 3.81
CA VAL A 27 -12.99 -7.92 3.22
C VAL A 27 -13.10 -6.69 2.33
N ALA A 28 -12.43 -5.60 2.68
CA ALA A 28 -12.53 -4.33 1.96
C ALA A 28 -11.72 -4.34 0.67
N ILE A 29 -10.47 -4.80 0.71
CA ILE A 29 -9.63 -4.97 -0.50
C ILE A 29 -9.22 -6.44 -0.59
N SER A 30 -9.68 -7.14 -1.63
CA SER A 30 -9.63 -8.61 -1.72
C SER A 30 -8.22 -9.18 -1.87
N ASP A 31 -7.32 -8.39 -2.45
CA ASP A 31 -5.88 -8.66 -2.61
C ASP A 31 -5.04 -7.86 -1.59
N GLY A 32 -5.68 -7.37 -0.52
CA GLY A 32 -5.05 -6.71 0.62
C GLY A 32 -4.37 -5.39 0.29
N SER A 33 -3.47 -4.96 1.17
CA SER A 33 -2.50 -3.91 0.92
C SER A 33 -1.10 -4.47 1.02
N THR A 34 -0.17 -3.84 0.31
CA THR A 34 1.23 -4.27 0.32
C THR A 34 2.11 -3.07 0.60
N SER A 35 3.12 -3.26 1.44
CA SER A 35 4.21 -2.31 1.62
C SER A 35 5.51 -3.01 1.25
N GLY A 36 6.50 -2.27 0.78
CA GLY A 36 7.75 -2.88 0.35
C GLY A 36 8.68 -1.92 -0.34
N TRP A 37 9.77 -2.46 -0.87
CA TRP A 37 10.66 -1.74 -1.76
C TRP A 37 10.21 -1.89 -3.20
N PHE A 38 10.14 -0.78 -3.92
CA PHE A 38 9.68 -0.71 -5.29
C PHE A 38 10.79 -0.16 -6.20
N ILE A 39 10.85 -0.67 -7.42
CA ILE A 39 11.64 -0.11 -8.51
C ILE A 39 10.74 0.32 -9.67
N PRO A 40 11.12 1.33 -10.46
CA PRO A 40 10.37 1.70 -11.66
C PRO A 40 10.16 0.53 -12.60
N LYS A 41 8.95 0.39 -13.14
CA LYS A 41 8.64 -0.69 -14.09
C LYS A 41 9.56 -0.68 -15.31
N TYR A 42 10.00 0.49 -15.79
CA TYR A 42 10.94 0.57 -16.91
C TYR A 42 12.34 0.03 -16.57
N VAL A 43 12.76 0.04 -15.29
CA VAL A 43 14.00 -0.63 -14.86
C VAL A 43 13.78 -2.14 -14.83
N ALA A 44 12.68 -2.58 -14.22
CA ALA A 44 12.33 -4.00 -14.15
C ALA A 44 12.14 -4.65 -15.53
N ASP A 45 11.52 -3.95 -16.47
CA ASP A 45 11.29 -4.45 -17.83
C ASP A 45 12.60 -4.52 -18.64
N ALA A 46 13.55 -3.62 -18.38
CA ALA A 46 14.88 -3.66 -19.00
C ALA A 46 15.81 -4.71 -18.36
N HIS A 47 15.56 -5.06 -17.09
CA HIS A 47 16.35 -5.99 -16.28
C HIS A 47 15.44 -7.04 -15.61
N PRO A 48 14.88 -7.98 -16.39
CA PRO A 48 13.89 -8.95 -15.90
C PRO A 48 14.47 -9.97 -14.89
N ASP A 49 15.79 -10.01 -14.74
CA ASP A 49 16.52 -10.75 -13.71
C ASP A 49 16.42 -10.10 -12.32
N ILE A 50 16.09 -8.81 -12.23
CA ILE A 50 15.92 -8.10 -10.95
C ILE A 50 14.50 -8.30 -10.42
N LYS A 51 14.34 -9.25 -9.48
CA LYS A 51 13.05 -9.56 -8.84
C LYS A 51 13.06 -9.41 -7.33
N THR A 52 14.25 -9.52 -6.73
CA THR A 52 14.45 -9.43 -5.29
C THR A 52 15.22 -8.18 -4.93
N VAL A 53 15.18 -7.78 -3.66
CA VAL A 53 16.02 -6.67 -3.20
C VAL A 53 17.49 -7.03 -3.30
N GLU A 54 17.87 -8.28 -3.04
CA GLU A 54 19.24 -8.74 -3.21
C GLU A 54 19.74 -8.63 -4.65
N ASP A 55 18.87 -8.85 -5.64
CA ASP A 55 19.22 -8.63 -7.05
C ASP A 55 19.46 -7.14 -7.33
N ALA A 56 18.55 -6.28 -6.90
CA ALA A 56 18.70 -4.84 -7.07
C ALA A 56 19.97 -4.29 -6.38
N MET A 57 20.31 -4.82 -5.20
CA MET A 57 21.51 -4.44 -4.44
C MET A 57 22.83 -4.81 -5.13
N LYS A 58 22.84 -5.68 -6.13
CA LYS A 58 24.04 -5.98 -6.93
C LYS A 58 24.33 -4.91 -7.99
N HIS A 59 23.37 -4.02 -8.25
CA HIS A 59 23.36 -3.11 -9.38
C HIS A 59 23.16 -1.64 -8.99
N PRO A 60 24.02 -1.04 -8.16
CA PRO A 60 23.90 0.38 -7.78
C PRO A 60 23.90 1.33 -8.98
N GLU A 61 24.56 0.96 -10.08
CA GLU A 61 24.62 1.72 -11.33
C GLU A 61 23.26 1.92 -12.00
N LEU A 62 22.28 1.05 -11.72
CA LEU A 62 20.92 1.18 -12.25
C LEU A 62 20.08 2.20 -11.46
N PHE A 63 20.56 2.62 -10.29
CA PHE A 63 19.82 3.48 -9.37
C PHE A 63 20.61 4.76 -9.01
N PRO A 64 21.15 5.53 -9.97
CA PRO A 64 22.09 6.60 -9.65
C PRO A 64 21.43 7.70 -8.79
N SER A 65 22.05 8.01 -7.65
CA SER A 65 21.60 9.07 -6.75
C SER A 65 21.72 10.45 -7.41
N PRO A 66 20.76 11.36 -7.21
CA PRO A 66 20.85 12.73 -7.71
C PRO A 66 22.06 13.52 -7.20
N GLU A 67 22.50 13.26 -5.97
CA GLU A 67 23.60 13.99 -5.32
C GLU A 67 24.97 13.38 -5.63
N ASP A 68 25.03 12.06 -5.76
CA ASP A 68 26.24 11.31 -6.09
C ASP A 68 25.90 10.15 -7.05
N PRO A 69 26.02 10.37 -8.37
CA PRO A 69 25.69 9.36 -9.37
C PRO A 69 26.54 8.08 -9.31
N SER A 70 27.65 8.07 -8.55
CA SER A 70 28.44 6.86 -8.32
C SER A 70 27.78 5.88 -7.35
N LYS A 71 26.72 6.32 -6.66
CA LYS A 71 25.99 5.52 -5.67
C LYS A 71 24.55 5.28 -6.08
N GLY A 72 24.04 4.11 -5.70
CA GLY A 72 22.64 3.79 -5.68
C GLY A 72 21.88 4.64 -4.65
N TRP A 73 20.59 4.91 -4.83
CA TRP A 73 19.74 5.51 -3.79
C TRP A 73 18.51 4.68 -3.45
N VAL A 74 18.23 4.60 -2.16
CA VAL A 74 17.00 4.06 -1.59
C VAL A 74 16.25 5.20 -0.94
N ILE A 75 15.10 5.56 -1.48
CA ILE A 75 14.25 6.63 -0.98
C ILE A 75 13.43 6.07 0.19
N GLN A 76 13.50 6.75 1.34
CA GLN A 76 12.81 6.40 2.57
C GLN A 76 11.71 7.42 2.87
N GLY A 77 10.59 6.93 3.39
CA GLY A 77 9.49 7.78 3.85
C GLY A 77 9.83 8.65 5.06
N PRO A 78 8.86 9.45 5.53
CA PRO A 78 9.04 10.32 6.69
C PRO A 78 9.22 9.55 8.00
N GLN A 79 9.97 10.15 8.91
CA GLN A 79 10.20 9.60 10.25
C GLN A 79 8.87 9.42 11.01
N GLY A 80 8.83 8.41 11.88
CA GLY A 80 7.64 8.05 12.66
C GLY A 80 6.66 7.11 11.95
N TRP A 81 6.89 6.75 10.68
CA TRP A 81 6.08 5.75 9.98
C TRP A 81 6.67 4.35 10.14
N GLY A 82 5.81 3.34 10.32
CA GLY A 82 6.27 1.94 10.43
C GLY A 82 7.04 1.46 9.20
N MET A 83 6.59 1.81 7.99
CA MET A 83 7.29 1.48 6.75
C MET A 83 8.68 2.14 6.66
N THR A 84 8.83 3.35 7.20
CA THR A 84 10.12 4.06 7.28
C THR A 84 11.09 3.29 8.16
N VAL A 85 10.64 2.84 9.32
CA VAL A 85 11.44 1.99 10.23
C VAL A 85 11.91 0.74 9.52
N VAL A 86 10.99 -0.03 8.93
CA VAL A 86 11.34 -1.30 8.27
C VAL A 86 12.26 -1.07 7.06
N THR A 87 12.05 0.00 6.29
CA THR A 87 12.96 0.38 5.19
C THR A 87 14.38 0.64 5.70
N GLY A 88 14.54 1.36 6.81
CA GLY A 88 15.85 1.60 7.41
C GLY A 88 16.50 0.31 7.93
N GLN A 89 15.72 -0.56 8.58
CA GLN A 89 16.24 -1.84 9.07
C GLN A 89 16.66 -2.79 7.94
N LEU A 90 15.87 -2.87 6.86
CA LEU A 90 16.25 -3.67 5.69
C LEU A 90 17.52 -3.12 5.02
N PHE A 91 17.63 -1.79 4.86
CA PHE A 91 18.84 -1.16 4.33
C PHE A 91 20.09 -1.52 5.14
N LYS A 92 19.98 -1.47 6.48
CA LYS A 92 21.06 -1.84 7.40
C LYS A 92 21.39 -3.33 7.34
N ALA A 93 20.37 -4.20 7.36
CA ALA A 93 20.55 -5.65 7.30
C ALA A 93 21.23 -6.13 6.01
N LEU A 94 20.98 -5.43 4.91
CA LEU A 94 21.60 -5.70 3.62
C LEU A 94 23.03 -5.15 3.50
N GLU A 95 23.50 -4.39 4.50
CA GLU A 95 24.72 -3.61 4.45
C GLU A 95 24.78 -2.72 3.19
N ALA A 96 23.64 -2.14 2.80
CA ALA A 96 23.47 -1.48 1.51
C ALA A 96 24.46 -0.31 1.27
N GLU A 97 24.87 0.38 2.34
CA GLU A 97 25.91 1.41 2.27
C GLU A 97 27.25 0.85 1.76
N LYS A 98 27.67 -0.32 2.25
CA LYS A 98 28.90 -0.99 1.79
C LYS A 98 28.77 -1.49 0.34
N LYS A 99 27.54 -1.67 -0.14
CA LYS A 99 27.20 -2.04 -1.52
C LYS A 99 27.04 -0.82 -2.44
N GLY A 100 27.38 0.38 -1.96
CA GLY A 100 27.35 1.59 -2.76
C GLY A 100 25.98 2.26 -2.84
N PHE A 101 25.08 2.02 -1.89
CA PHE A 101 23.80 2.73 -1.80
C PHE A 101 23.81 3.81 -0.73
N VAL A 102 22.96 4.82 -0.90
CA VAL A 102 22.62 5.81 0.14
C VAL A 102 21.14 5.72 0.48
N LEU A 103 20.82 5.87 1.76
CA LEU A 103 19.44 5.97 2.24
C LEU A 103 19.05 7.44 2.28
N VAL A 104 17.99 7.82 1.55
CA VAL A 104 17.56 9.21 1.39
C VAL A 104 16.21 9.40 2.08
N PRO A 105 16.16 9.99 3.29
CA PRO A 105 14.91 10.24 3.98
C PRO A 105 14.15 11.41 3.37
N THR A 106 12.82 11.37 3.48
CA THR A 106 11.93 12.46 3.05
C THR A 106 11.22 13.08 4.25
N GLY A 107 10.89 14.37 4.18
CA GLY A 107 10.33 15.10 5.32
C GLY A 107 8.83 14.86 5.54
N SER A 108 8.11 14.37 4.53
CA SER A 108 6.66 14.15 4.57
C SER A 108 6.25 13.15 3.49
N GLY A 109 5.01 12.63 3.55
CA GLY A 109 4.46 11.81 2.47
C GLY A 109 4.40 12.54 1.13
N ALA A 110 4.07 13.84 1.13
CA ALA A 110 4.09 14.66 -0.08
C ALA A 110 5.51 14.84 -0.65
N ALA A 111 6.52 14.95 0.21
CA ALA A 111 7.91 15.00 -0.21
C ALA A 111 8.35 13.66 -0.82
N LEU A 112 7.93 12.53 -0.24
CA LEU A 112 8.15 11.19 -0.80
C LEU A 112 7.56 11.07 -2.21
N ASP A 113 6.28 11.37 -2.36
CA ASP A 113 5.57 11.34 -3.65
C ASP A 113 6.25 12.25 -4.69
N GLY A 114 6.69 13.45 -4.29
CA GLY A 114 7.37 14.41 -5.15
C GLY A 114 8.75 13.92 -5.64
N VAL A 115 9.54 13.32 -4.76
CA VAL A 115 10.87 12.76 -5.12
C VAL A 115 10.71 11.59 -6.09
N ILE A 116 9.78 10.68 -5.81
CA ILE A 116 9.47 9.53 -6.66
C ILE A 116 8.97 9.99 -8.03
N THR A 117 8.00 10.92 -8.07
CA THR A 117 7.45 11.48 -9.30
C THR A 117 8.54 12.08 -10.18
N LYS A 118 9.36 12.98 -9.59
CA LYS A 118 10.44 13.65 -10.31
C LYS A 118 11.44 12.66 -10.90
N ALA A 119 11.86 11.66 -10.13
CA ALA A 119 12.80 10.64 -10.61
C ALA A 119 12.20 9.79 -11.73
N TYR A 120 10.92 9.42 -11.61
CA TYR A 120 10.22 8.62 -12.60
C TYR A 120 10.04 9.37 -13.92
N GLU A 121 9.62 10.63 -13.87
CA GLU A 121 9.48 11.50 -15.05
C GLU A 121 10.81 11.72 -15.77
N GLN A 122 11.92 11.75 -15.01
CA GLN A 122 13.28 11.83 -15.54
C GLN A 122 13.83 10.48 -16.06
N LYS A 123 13.03 9.40 -16.03
CA LYS A 123 13.44 8.03 -16.40
C LYS A 123 14.69 7.56 -15.65
N ARG A 124 14.88 8.03 -14.42
CA ARG A 124 16.00 7.66 -13.55
C ARG A 124 15.60 6.50 -12.65
N GLY A 125 16.40 5.43 -12.65
CA GLY A 125 16.19 4.34 -11.70
C GLY A 125 16.34 4.78 -10.24
N PHE A 126 15.48 4.25 -9.39
CA PHE A 126 15.54 4.40 -7.94
C PHE A 126 14.97 3.15 -7.26
N ILE A 127 15.26 3.00 -5.97
CA ILE A 127 14.53 2.10 -5.08
C ILE A 127 13.76 2.97 -4.09
N THR A 128 12.52 2.66 -3.78
CA THR A 128 11.74 3.41 -2.80
C THR A 128 10.96 2.50 -1.86
N GLY A 129 10.95 2.81 -0.57
CA GLY A 129 9.96 2.27 0.36
C GLY A 129 8.60 2.91 0.09
N TYR A 130 7.61 2.12 -0.32
CA TYR A 130 6.27 2.62 -0.64
C TYR A 130 5.18 1.57 -0.38
N TRP A 131 3.92 1.90 -0.67
CA TRP A 131 2.77 1.02 -0.43
C TRP A 131 1.72 1.09 -1.53
N ALA A 132 0.93 0.03 -1.61
CA ALA A 132 -0.21 -0.12 -2.48
C ALA A 132 -1.45 -0.52 -1.66
N PRO A 133 -2.65 -0.05 -2.05
CA PRO A 133 -2.93 0.75 -3.24
C PRO A 133 -2.74 2.26 -3.01
N THR A 134 -2.26 2.96 -4.04
CA THR A 134 -2.08 4.43 -4.07
C THR A 134 -2.27 4.94 -5.49
N SER A 135 -2.71 6.18 -5.69
CA SER A 135 -2.77 6.78 -7.05
C SER A 135 -1.38 6.91 -7.69
N LEU A 136 -0.35 7.13 -6.88
CA LEU A 136 1.03 7.25 -7.34
C LEU A 136 1.49 5.99 -8.09
N LEU A 137 1.28 4.78 -7.53
CA LEU A 137 1.68 3.53 -8.17
C LEU A 137 0.85 3.19 -9.43
N VAL A 138 -0.38 3.73 -9.52
CA VAL A 138 -1.19 3.59 -10.74
C VAL A 138 -0.67 4.53 -11.83
N LYS A 139 -0.33 5.77 -11.48
CA LYS A 139 0.19 6.78 -12.41
C LYS A 139 1.62 6.47 -12.87
N TYR A 140 2.44 5.97 -11.94
CA TYR A 140 3.85 5.63 -12.14
C TYR A 140 4.04 4.14 -11.82
N PRO A 141 3.85 3.25 -12.80
CA PRO A 141 3.96 1.81 -12.57
C PRO A 141 5.33 1.40 -12.04
N MET A 142 5.34 0.62 -10.97
CA MET A 142 6.54 0.09 -10.31
C MET A 142 6.38 -1.40 -10.01
N LEU A 143 7.51 -2.11 -9.93
CA LEU A 143 7.58 -3.49 -9.47
C LEU A 143 7.96 -3.50 -7.99
N MET A 144 7.16 -4.18 -7.15
CA MET A 144 7.55 -4.48 -5.78
C MET A 144 8.58 -5.61 -5.78
N LEU A 145 9.72 -5.39 -5.14
CA LEU A 145 10.74 -6.40 -4.92
C LEU A 145 10.31 -7.35 -3.81
N GLN A 146 10.48 -8.65 -4.03
CA GLN A 146 10.05 -9.69 -3.09
C GLN A 146 11.22 -10.26 -2.30
N GLY A 147 10.92 -10.83 -1.14
CA GLY A 147 11.89 -11.55 -0.32
C GLY A 147 11.23 -12.32 0.84
N PRO A 148 12.00 -13.12 1.58
CA PRO A 148 11.47 -14.00 2.64
C PRO A 148 11.04 -13.24 3.90
N HIS A 149 9.93 -13.67 4.51
CA HIS A 149 9.47 -13.11 5.78
C HIS A 149 9.79 -14.05 6.96
N ASP A 150 10.23 -13.47 8.08
CA ASP A 150 10.40 -14.13 9.38
C ASP A 150 9.68 -13.32 10.48
N GLU A 151 8.62 -13.90 11.05
CA GLU A 151 7.79 -13.26 12.09
C GLU A 151 8.56 -13.02 13.40
N ALA A 152 9.48 -13.92 13.77
CA ALA A 152 10.24 -13.80 15.00
C ALA A 152 11.24 -12.64 14.90
N GLU A 153 11.92 -12.51 13.76
CA GLU A 153 12.77 -11.37 13.46
C GLU A 153 11.96 -10.08 13.32
N TRP A 154 10.74 -10.16 12.78
CA TRP A 154 9.86 -9.00 12.66
C TRP A 154 9.52 -8.39 14.02
N ALA A 155 9.12 -9.25 14.96
CA ALA A 155 8.82 -8.86 16.34
C ALA A 155 10.08 -8.41 17.11
N ARG A 156 11.21 -9.09 16.89
CA ARG A 156 12.47 -8.80 17.57
C ARG A 156 13.08 -7.48 17.12
N CYS A 157 13.12 -7.22 15.81
CA CYS A 157 14.05 -6.24 15.25
C CYS A 157 13.55 -5.49 14.01
N THR A 158 12.96 -6.15 13.01
CA THR A 158 12.59 -5.48 11.72
C THR A 158 11.67 -4.29 11.92
N SER A 159 10.74 -4.38 12.87
CA SER A 159 9.77 -3.34 13.20
C SER A 159 10.23 -2.36 14.30
N LYS A 160 11.46 -2.50 14.81
CA LYS A 160 11.99 -1.69 15.92
C LYS A 160 12.99 -0.66 15.38
N GLN A 161 12.73 0.62 15.62
CA GLN A 161 13.58 1.71 15.09
C GLN A 161 15.05 1.62 15.53
N ASP A 162 15.29 1.30 16.80
CA ASP A 162 16.62 1.33 17.38
C ASP A 162 17.33 -0.03 17.40
N CYS A 163 16.87 -0.99 16.59
CA CYS A 163 17.49 -2.31 16.59
C CYS A 163 18.95 -2.26 16.09
N PRO A 164 19.91 -2.78 16.85
CA PRO A 164 21.32 -2.70 16.48
C PRO A 164 21.73 -3.71 15.40
N ASP A 165 21.01 -4.82 15.26
CA ASP A 165 21.43 -5.98 14.46
C ASP A 165 20.29 -6.61 13.65
N PRO A 166 19.67 -5.87 12.71
CA PRO A 166 18.61 -6.42 11.87
C PRO A 166 19.13 -7.49 10.92
N LYS A 167 18.31 -8.53 10.74
CA LYS A 167 18.47 -9.50 9.66
C LYS A 167 17.58 -9.11 8.49
N VAL A 168 17.95 -9.59 7.31
CA VAL A 168 17.18 -9.38 6.09
C VAL A 168 15.80 -10.00 6.28
N ASN A 169 14.77 -9.18 6.18
CA ASN A 169 13.39 -9.56 6.41
C ASN A 169 12.46 -8.58 5.67
N TYR A 170 11.34 -9.09 5.17
CA TYR A 170 10.47 -8.36 4.24
C TYR A 170 9.06 -8.23 4.81
N TRP A 171 8.27 -7.33 4.24
CA TRP A 171 6.85 -7.21 4.56
C TRP A 171 6.06 -8.39 4.02
N VAL A 172 4.96 -8.73 4.70
CA VAL A 172 3.89 -9.55 4.14
C VAL A 172 2.73 -8.68 3.72
N PRO A 173 1.94 -9.08 2.70
CA PRO A 173 0.66 -8.44 2.41
C PRO A 173 -0.21 -8.36 3.67
N ALA A 174 -0.81 -7.20 3.90
CA ALA A 174 -1.73 -6.97 4.99
C ALA A 174 -3.17 -7.12 4.52
N GLU A 175 -4.03 -7.66 5.37
CA GLU A 175 -5.46 -7.67 5.07
C GLU A 175 -6.02 -6.24 5.17
N GLU A 176 -7.01 -5.93 4.34
CA GLU A 176 -7.80 -4.72 4.41
C GLU A 176 -9.26 -5.11 4.63
N VAL A 177 -9.79 -4.79 5.81
CA VAL A 177 -11.11 -5.28 6.24
C VAL A 177 -12.09 -4.16 6.50
N THR A 178 -13.38 -4.46 6.36
CA THR A 178 -14.43 -3.59 6.89
C THR A 178 -14.68 -4.00 8.34
N VAL A 179 -14.58 -3.04 9.26
CA VAL A 179 -14.82 -3.25 10.70
C VAL A 179 -16.14 -2.61 11.11
N ALA A 180 -16.91 -3.32 11.94
CA ALA A 180 -18.14 -2.82 12.55
C ALA A 180 -18.06 -2.87 14.08
N THR A 181 -18.75 -1.95 14.75
CA THR A 181 -18.88 -1.98 16.21
C THR A 181 -19.88 -3.03 16.65
N ALA A 182 -19.72 -3.56 17.86
CA ALA A 182 -20.69 -4.49 18.45
C ALA A 182 -22.11 -3.90 18.51
N ALA A 183 -22.22 -2.59 18.77
CA ALA A 183 -23.51 -1.90 18.78
C ALA A 183 -24.20 -1.94 17.41
N PHE A 184 -23.46 -1.72 16.32
CA PHE A 184 -24.00 -1.88 14.96
C PHE A 184 -24.39 -3.33 14.66
N MET A 185 -23.56 -4.28 15.09
CA MET A 185 -23.81 -5.71 14.85
C MET A 185 -25.06 -6.24 15.57
N LYS A 186 -25.49 -5.62 16.68
CA LYS A 186 -26.69 -6.00 17.45
C LYS A 186 -28.00 -5.40 16.92
N ARG A 187 -27.96 -4.52 15.92
CA ARG A 187 -29.15 -3.88 15.35
C ARG A 187 -29.82 -4.78 14.32
N ASP A 188 -31.08 -5.14 14.51
CA ASP A 188 -31.81 -6.00 13.55
C ASP A 188 -32.38 -5.18 12.38
N ASP A 189 -32.58 -3.88 12.55
CA ASP A 189 -33.15 -2.96 11.56
C ASP A 189 -32.19 -2.56 10.42
N VAL A 190 -31.01 -3.19 10.34
CA VAL A 190 -29.95 -2.88 9.36
C VAL A 190 -29.39 -4.14 8.69
N ALA A 191 -30.19 -5.20 8.61
CA ALA A 191 -29.76 -6.49 8.06
C ALA A 191 -29.17 -6.37 6.64
N GLU A 192 -29.83 -5.63 5.75
CA GLU A 192 -29.38 -5.39 4.37
C GLU A 192 -28.08 -4.59 4.32
N ALA A 193 -27.90 -3.63 5.24
CA ALA A 193 -26.65 -2.88 5.33
C ALA A 193 -25.49 -3.77 5.81
N LYS A 194 -25.73 -4.67 6.78
CA LYS A 194 -24.74 -5.66 7.22
C LYS A 194 -24.34 -6.58 6.06
N GLU A 195 -25.31 -7.06 5.29
CA GLU A 195 -25.06 -7.90 4.12
C GLU A 195 -24.24 -7.17 3.05
N TYR A 196 -24.58 -5.91 2.77
CA TYR A 196 -23.81 -5.07 1.86
C TYR A 196 -22.35 -4.93 2.32
N PHE A 197 -22.10 -4.59 3.59
CA PHE A 197 -20.75 -4.46 4.11
C PHE A 197 -19.97 -5.78 4.16
N ALA A 198 -20.67 -6.91 4.28
CA ALA A 198 -20.05 -8.22 4.21
C ALA A 198 -19.66 -8.63 2.78
N LYS A 199 -20.44 -8.22 1.77
CA LYS A 199 -20.19 -8.52 0.35
C LYS A 199 -19.28 -7.52 -0.36
N ARG A 200 -19.31 -6.25 0.06
CA ARG A 200 -18.60 -5.15 -0.60
C ARG A 200 -17.09 -5.37 -0.55
N SER A 201 -16.52 -5.67 -1.71
CA SER A 201 -15.09 -5.89 -1.89
C SER A 201 -14.66 -5.52 -3.30
N TRP A 202 -13.43 -5.05 -3.43
CA TRP A 202 -12.76 -4.71 -4.69
C TRP A 202 -11.26 -4.98 -4.58
N THR A 203 -10.55 -4.97 -5.70
CA THR A 203 -9.09 -5.16 -5.76
C THR A 203 -8.33 -3.84 -5.59
N GLN A 204 -7.03 -3.93 -5.31
CA GLN A 204 -6.10 -2.80 -5.32
C GLN A 204 -6.13 -2.06 -6.66
N ALA A 205 -6.24 -2.80 -7.77
CA ALA A 205 -6.33 -2.23 -9.11
C ALA A 205 -7.63 -1.44 -9.32
N GLU A 206 -8.76 -1.93 -8.83
CA GLU A 206 -10.06 -1.24 -8.94
C GLU A 206 -10.09 0.04 -8.12
N VAL A 207 -9.68 0.01 -6.85
CA VAL A 207 -9.60 1.23 -6.03
C VAL A 207 -8.55 2.21 -6.56
N GLY A 208 -7.44 1.67 -7.09
CA GLY A 208 -6.38 2.44 -7.74
C GLY A 208 -6.88 3.30 -8.91
N LYS A 209 -7.74 2.75 -9.77
CA LYS A 209 -8.35 3.49 -10.89
C LYS A 209 -9.14 4.71 -10.42
N ILE A 210 -9.93 4.55 -9.35
CA ILE A 210 -10.73 5.64 -8.77
C ILE A 210 -9.81 6.72 -8.19
N MET A 211 -8.79 6.32 -7.42
CA MET A 211 -7.83 7.24 -6.83
C MET A 211 -7.04 8.01 -7.89
N LEU A 212 -6.65 7.36 -8.99
CA LEU A 212 -5.98 8.03 -10.10
C LEU A 212 -6.91 9.07 -10.75
N TRP A 213 -8.15 8.69 -11.07
CA TRP A 213 -9.12 9.62 -11.65
C TRP A 213 -9.35 10.82 -10.73
N MET A 214 -9.55 10.59 -9.43
CA MET A 214 -9.70 11.66 -8.44
C MET A 214 -8.49 12.58 -8.42
N THR A 215 -7.28 12.02 -8.51
CA THR A 215 -6.03 12.78 -8.52
C THR A 215 -5.93 13.67 -9.77
N ASP A 216 -6.14 13.10 -10.95
CA ASP A 216 -6.01 13.81 -12.23
C ASP A 216 -7.10 14.88 -12.44
N ASN A 217 -8.28 14.69 -11.82
CA ASN A 217 -9.41 15.62 -11.91
C ASN A 217 -9.55 16.52 -10.67
N GLN A 218 -8.61 16.45 -9.72
CA GLN A 218 -8.68 17.15 -8.44
C GLN A 218 -10.04 16.95 -7.72
N ALA A 219 -10.60 15.75 -7.86
CA ALA A 219 -11.93 15.41 -7.42
C ALA A 219 -11.93 14.98 -5.93
N ASN A 220 -13.00 15.31 -5.22
CA ASN A 220 -13.18 14.87 -3.85
C ASN A 220 -13.76 13.43 -3.80
N GLY A 221 -13.92 12.89 -2.60
CA GLY A 221 -14.44 11.53 -2.42
C GLY A 221 -15.88 11.32 -2.91
N GLU A 222 -16.72 12.35 -2.89
CA GLU A 222 -18.09 12.28 -3.40
C GLU A 222 -18.09 12.18 -4.93
N ASP A 223 -17.29 13.00 -5.60
CA ASP A 223 -17.12 12.95 -7.05
C ASP A 223 -16.51 11.61 -7.49
N GLY A 224 -15.53 11.10 -6.73
CA GLY A 224 -14.96 9.77 -6.93
C GLY A 224 -15.99 8.66 -6.79
N ALA A 225 -16.90 8.75 -5.80
CA ALA A 225 -17.98 7.78 -5.62
C ALA A 225 -18.98 7.82 -6.78
N LYS A 226 -19.38 9.02 -7.25
CA LYS A 226 -20.27 9.18 -8.41
C LYS A 226 -19.61 8.61 -9.68
N TRP A 227 -18.34 8.92 -9.88
CA TRP A 227 -17.56 8.37 -11.00
C TRP A 227 -17.51 6.84 -10.93
N PHE A 228 -17.23 6.27 -9.76
CA PHE A 228 -17.20 4.82 -9.55
C PHE A 228 -18.53 4.15 -9.88
N ILE A 229 -19.65 4.69 -9.39
CA ILE A 229 -20.98 4.14 -9.67
C ILE A 229 -21.27 4.15 -11.19
N LYS A 230 -20.90 5.23 -11.87
CA LYS A 230 -21.13 5.38 -13.32
C LYS A 230 -20.20 4.52 -14.18
N ASN A 231 -18.94 4.37 -13.79
CA ASN A 231 -17.89 3.82 -14.67
C ASN A 231 -17.44 2.40 -14.31
N MET A 232 -17.85 1.87 -13.16
CA MET A 232 -17.46 0.52 -12.72
C MET A 232 -18.67 -0.34 -12.26
N PRO A 233 -19.77 -0.41 -13.04
CA PRO A 233 -20.94 -1.24 -12.70
C PRO A 233 -20.59 -2.71 -12.51
N GLU A 234 -19.64 -3.25 -13.28
CA GLU A 234 -19.16 -4.62 -13.17
C GLU A 234 -18.57 -4.98 -11.81
N VAL A 235 -18.19 -3.98 -11.01
CA VAL A 235 -17.68 -4.14 -9.65
C VAL A 235 -18.83 -4.07 -8.65
N TRP A 236 -19.51 -2.93 -8.56
CA TRP A 236 -20.44 -2.68 -7.47
C TRP A 236 -21.78 -3.40 -7.59
N THR A 237 -22.21 -3.78 -8.80
CA THR A 237 -23.49 -4.51 -8.95
C THR A 237 -23.43 -5.91 -8.34
N LYS A 238 -22.23 -6.44 -8.06
CA LYS A 238 -22.04 -7.71 -7.34
C LYS A 238 -22.30 -7.58 -5.84
N TRP A 239 -22.34 -6.36 -5.30
CA TRP A 239 -22.48 -6.11 -3.87
C TRP A 239 -23.94 -5.97 -3.41
N VAL A 240 -24.86 -5.80 -4.37
CA VAL A 240 -26.28 -5.54 -4.13
C VAL A 240 -27.15 -6.50 -4.96
N SER A 241 -28.42 -6.60 -4.64
CA SER A 241 -29.38 -7.34 -5.47
C SER A 241 -29.59 -6.66 -6.83
N ALA A 242 -30.09 -7.43 -7.81
CA ALA A 242 -30.33 -6.92 -9.16
C ALA A 242 -31.31 -5.74 -9.19
N ASP A 243 -32.37 -5.76 -8.37
CA ASP A 243 -33.35 -4.67 -8.32
C ASP A 243 -32.75 -3.38 -7.73
N VAL A 244 -31.86 -3.48 -6.74
CA VAL A 244 -31.12 -2.34 -6.19
C VAL A 244 -30.13 -1.81 -7.23
N ALA A 245 -29.44 -2.71 -7.95
CA ALA A 245 -28.53 -2.30 -9.01
C ALA A 245 -29.22 -1.47 -10.09
N GLU A 246 -30.41 -1.88 -10.55
CA GLU A 246 -31.17 -1.12 -11.54
C GLU A 246 -31.63 0.24 -11.01
N LYS A 247 -32.06 0.33 -9.75
CA LYS A 247 -32.40 1.62 -9.11
C LYS A 247 -31.22 2.57 -9.04
N VAL A 248 -30.05 2.06 -8.65
CA VAL A 248 -28.81 2.86 -8.56
C VAL A 248 -28.36 3.34 -9.94
N LYS A 249 -28.40 2.48 -10.97
CA LYS A 249 -28.09 2.87 -12.36
C LYS A 249 -29.04 3.95 -12.87
N ALA A 250 -30.34 3.83 -12.60
CA ALA A 250 -31.33 4.81 -13.00
C ALA A 250 -31.10 6.18 -12.34
N ALA A 251 -30.67 6.21 -11.08
CA ALA A 251 -30.37 7.44 -10.35
C ALA A 251 -29.01 8.07 -10.70
N ALA A 252 -28.10 7.31 -11.31
CA ALA A 252 -26.76 7.77 -11.68
C ALA A 252 -26.68 8.37 -13.11
N ASN A 253 -27.78 8.30 -13.88
CA ASN A 253 -27.91 8.86 -15.23
C ASN A 253 -28.34 10.33 -15.22
#